data_AF-A0A1M4YM27-F1
#
_entry.id   AF-A0A1M4YM27-F1
#
_cell.length_a   1.000
_cell.length_b   1.000
_cell.length_c   1.000
_cell.angle_alpha   90.00
_cell.angle_beta   90.00
_cell.angle_gamma   90.00
#
_symmetry.space_group_name_H-M   'P 1'
#
loop_
_entity.id
_entity.type
_entity.pdbx_description
1 polymer ?
#
loop_
_entity_poly.entity_id
_entity_poly.type
_entity_poly.pdbx_seq_one_letter_code
_entity_poly.pdbx_strand_id
1 'polypeptide(L)'
;MAEQPGAGRPYVPPRDYDHRDVEHVLAVRRWEGWEEFLEWLRAEGINDPELSPDVFGRLRQDAERACARGAAFSHDPRQLYQELRRP
;
A
#
# COMPACT_ATOMS: atom_id res chain seq x y z
N MET A 1 -21.32 14.88 -21.71
CA MET A 1 -20.62 13.59 -21.90
C MET A 1 -19.87 13.36 -20.60
N ALA A 2 -20.22 12.34 -19.83
CA ALA A 2 -19.55 12.06 -18.57
C ALA A 2 -18.29 11.24 -18.90
N GLU A 3 -17.14 11.87 -18.80
CA GLU A 3 -15.84 11.19 -18.83
C GLU A 3 -15.84 10.24 -17.63
N GLN A 4 -15.92 8.93 -17.87
CA GLN A 4 -15.79 7.93 -16.83
C GLN A 4 -14.35 8.02 -16.30
N PRO A 5 -14.11 8.40 -15.03
CA PRO A 5 -12.78 8.38 -14.46
C PRO A 5 -12.35 6.91 -14.32
N GLY A 6 -11.54 6.42 -15.26
CA GLY A 6 -11.06 5.04 -15.28
C GLY A 6 -10.79 4.42 -16.65
N ALA A 7 -11.18 5.09 -17.74
CA ALA A 7 -10.96 4.60 -19.11
C ALA A 7 -9.49 4.73 -19.54
N GLY A 8 -8.64 3.80 -19.09
CA GLY A 8 -7.23 3.75 -19.48
C GLY A 8 -6.32 2.98 -18.54
N ARG A 9 -6.80 2.54 -17.36
CA ARG A 9 -5.98 1.69 -16.49
C ARG A 9 -5.92 0.28 -17.09
N PRO A 10 -4.73 -0.27 -17.38
CA PRO A 10 -4.63 -1.67 -17.75
C PRO A 10 -5.25 -2.51 -16.63
N TYR A 11 -6.13 -3.44 -16.99
CA TYR A 11 -6.63 -4.45 -16.06
C TYR A 11 -5.43 -5.26 -15.57
N VAL A 12 -4.97 -4.98 -14.35
CA VAL A 12 -4.02 -5.85 -13.66
C VAL A 12 -4.85 -6.89 -12.91
N PRO A 13 -4.61 -8.20 -13.14
CA PRO A 13 -5.33 -9.24 -12.41
C PRO A 13 -5.11 -9.08 -10.90
N PRO A 14 -6.08 -9.52 -10.07
CA PRO A 14 -5.92 -9.49 -8.61
C PRO A 14 -4.68 -10.29 -8.24
N ARG A 15 -3.64 -9.56 -7.80
CA ARG A 15 -2.37 -10.12 -7.37
C ARG A 15 -2.14 -9.77 -5.91
N ASP A 16 -1.42 -10.66 -5.23
CA ASP A 16 -0.83 -10.30 -3.94
C ASP A 16 0.18 -9.17 -4.17
N TYR A 17 0.34 -8.30 -3.17
CA TYR A 17 1.37 -7.26 -3.24
C TYR A 17 2.75 -7.90 -3.01
N ASP A 18 3.75 -7.40 -3.73
CA ASP A 18 5.12 -7.88 -3.63
C ASP A 18 6.04 -6.78 -3.06
N HIS A 19 7.33 -7.09 -2.85
CA HIS A 19 8.28 -6.12 -2.28
C HIS A 19 8.37 -4.83 -3.10
N ARG A 20 8.17 -4.91 -4.43
CA ARG A 20 8.17 -3.74 -5.32
C ARG A 20 7.00 -2.80 -5.04
N ASP A 21 5.85 -3.34 -4.66
CA ASP A 21 4.69 -2.53 -4.32
C ASP A 21 4.95 -1.75 -3.02
N VAL A 22 5.60 -2.39 -2.05
CA VAL A 22 6.04 -1.72 -0.81
C VAL A 22 7.11 -0.66 -1.08
N GLU A 23 8.09 -0.97 -1.94
CA GLU A 23 9.12 -0.02 -2.37
C GLU A 23 8.51 1.22 -3.05
N HIS A 24 7.52 1.01 -3.93
CA HIS A 24 6.79 2.10 -4.56
C HIS A 24 6.12 3.01 -3.53
N VAL A 25 5.34 2.45 -2.60
CA VAL A 25 4.67 3.27 -1.56
C VAL A 25 5.68 4.00 -0.69
N LEU A 26 6.79 3.36 -0.31
CA LEU A 26 7.86 4.02 0.44
C LEU A 26 8.58 5.11 -0.35
N ALA A 27 8.59 5.03 -1.69
CA ALA A 27 9.18 6.04 -2.57
C ALA A 27 8.25 7.25 -2.82
N VAL A 28 6.94 7.10 -2.68
CA VAL A 28 5.96 8.20 -2.87
C VAL A 28 6.28 9.38 -1.95
N ARG A 29 6.53 9.10 -0.67
CA ARG A 29 6.93 10.11 0.32
C ARG A 29 7.64 9.48 1.50
N ARG A 30 8.29 10.32 2.29
CA ARG A 30 8.84 9.92 3.57
C ARG A 30 7.70 9.85 4.60
N TRP A 31 7.45 8.65 5.10
CA TRP A 31 6.43 8.37 6.11
C TRP A 31 6.97 8.60 7.52
N GLU A 32 6.26 9.27 8.40
CA GLU A 32 6.72 9.40 9.80
C GLU A 32 6.48 8.13 10.64
N GLY A 33 5.51 7.30 10.24
CA GLY A 33 5.19 6.05 10.94
C GLY A 33 3.94 5.38 10.41
N TRP A 34 3.44 4.39 11.15
CA TRP A 34 2.26 3.60 10.77
C TRP A 34 0.99 4.44 10.60
N GLU A 35 0.74 5.43 11.47
CA GLU A 35 -0.46 6.27 11.38
C GLU A 35 -0.51 7.01 10.06
N GLU A 36 0.54 7.77 9.72
CA GLU A 36 0.60 8.53 8.47
C GLU A 36 0.50 7.62 7.24
N PHE A 37 1.19 6.47 7.28
CA PHE A 37 1.14 5.48 6.21
C PHE A 37 -0.28 4.90 6.01
N LEU A 38 -0.95 4.54 7.10
CA LEU A 38 -2.31 3.99 7.06
C LEU A 38 -3.36 5.03 6.66
N GLU A 39 -3.21 6.28 7.12
CA GLU A 39 -4.08 7.38 6.71
C GLU A 39 -3.99 7.63 5.21
N TRP A 40 -2.77 7.66 4.66
CA TRP A 40 -2.57 7.79 3.23
C TRP A 40 -3.15 6.61 2.44
N LEU A 41 -2.93 5.38 2.90
CA LEU A 41 -3.52 4.19 2.28
C LEU A 41 -5.05 4.23 2.26
N ARG A 42 -5.68 4.85 3.28
CA ARG A 42 -7.13 5.03 3.35
C ARG A 42 -7.66 6.16 2.46
N ALA A 43 -6.90 7.25 2.31
CA ALA A 43 -7.34 8.45 1.62
C ALA A 43 -6.91 8.50 0.15
N GLU A 44 -5.61 8.38 -0.12
CA GLU A 44 -5.01 8.67 -1.42
C GLU A 44 -4.55 7.41 -2.16
N GLY A 45 -4.16 6.36 -1.43
CA GLY A 45 -3.64 5.12 -2.01
C GLY A 45 -4.53 4.57 -3.13
N ILE A 46 -5.86 4.54 -2.93
CA ILE A 46 -6.80 4.01 -3.93
C ILE A 46 -6.75 4.71 -5.30
N ASN A 47 -6.24 5.94 -5.35
CA ASN A 47 -6.10 6.72 -6.58
C ASN A 47 -4.74 6.54 -7.27
N ASP A 48 -3.78 5.85 -6.65
CA ASP A 48 -2.48 5.59 -7.26
C ASP A 48 -2.65 4.75 -8.55
N PRO A 49 -2.04 5.17 -9.67
CA PRO A 49 -2.18 4.46 -10.95
C PRO A 49 -1.24 3.26 -11.08
N GLU A 50 -0.19 3.15 -10.27
CA GLU A 50 0.80 2.07 -10.33
C GLU A 50 0.36 0.86 -9.51
N LEU A 51 -0.45 1.10 -8.47
CA LEU A 51 -0.96 0.07 -7.57
C LEU A 51 -2.45 -0.19 -7.79
N SER A 52 -2.81 -1.47 -7.76
CA SER A 52 -4.20 -1.90 -7.92
C SER A 52 -4.99 -1.73 -6.63
N PRO A 53 -6.30 -1.43 -6.67
CA PRO A 53 -7.12 -1.31 -5.46
C PRO A 53 -7.13 -2.60 -4.60
N ASP A 54 -6.98 -3.78 -5.20
CA ASP A 54 -6.88 -5.06 -4.48
C ASP A 54 -5.56 -5.16 -3.67
N VAL A 55 -4.46 -4.71 -4.30
CA VAL A 55 -3.11 -4.62 -3.70
C VAL A 55 -3.15 -3.66 -2.50
N PHE A 56 -3.82 -2.51 -2.64
CA PHE A 56 -4.05 -1.57 -1.53
C PHE A 56 -4.85 -2.18 -0.40
N GLY A 57 -5.93 -2.90 -0.71
CA GLY A 57 -6.76 -3.54 0.31
C GLY A 57 -5.95 -4.51 1.17
N ARG A 58 -5.14 -5.35 0.53
CA ARG A 58 -4.24 -6.31 1.22
C ARG A 58 -3.14 -5.61 2.01
N LEU A 59 -2.42 -4.69 1.36
CA LEU A 59 -1.34 -3.94 1.99
C LEU A 59 -1.83 -3.20 3.24
N ARG A 60 -3.00 -2.56 3.15
CA ARG A 60 -3.64 -1.88 4.28
C ARG A 60 -3.98 -2.86 5.38
N GLN A 61 -4.60 -3.99 5.06
CA GLN A 61 -4.97 -4.98 6.05
C GLN A 61 -3.75 -5.51 6.83
N ASP A 62 -2.65 -5.82 6.13
CA ASP A 62 -1.42 -6.26 6.77
C ASP A 62 -0.71 -5.15 7.55
N ALA A 63 -0.76 -3.91 7.06
CA ALA A 63 -0.23 -2.74 7.77
C ALA A 63 -1.03 -2.46 9.06
N GLU A 64 -2.36 -2.57 9.01
CA GLU A 64 -3.22 -2.45 10.19
C GLU A 64 -2.89 -3.54 11.21
N ARG A 65 -2.62 -4.77 10.76
CA ARG A 65 -2.16 -5.86 11.65
C ARG A 65 -0.79 -5.57 12.24
N ALA A 66 0.19 -5.18 11.44
CA ALA A 66 1.54 -4.87 11.92
C ALA A 66 1.51 -3.74 12.96
N CYS A 67 0.74 -2.68 12.71
CA CYS A 67 0.51 -1.59 13.64
C CYS A 67 -0.18 -2.08 14.93
N ALA A 68 -1.25 -2.88 14.83
CA ALA A 68 -1.97 -3.42 15.99
C ALA A 68 -1.10 -4.34 16.85
N ARG A 69 -0.06 -4.95 16.26
CA ARG A 69 0.92 -5.79 16.97
C ARG A 69 2.04 -5.00 17.64
N GLY A 70 2.11 -3.69 17.40
CA GLY A 70 3.20 -2.85 17.89
C GLY A 70 4.52 -3.08 17.15
N ALA A 71 4.48 -3.53 15.89
CA ALA A 71 5.68 -3.65 15.07
C ALA A 71 6.29 -2.26 14.83
N ALA A 72 7.62 -2.18 14.75
CA ALA A 72 8.29 -0.92 14.43
C ALA A 72 8.12 -0.61 12.94
N PHE A 73 7.72 0.63 12.62
CA PHE A 73 7.65 1.08 11.24
C PHE A 73 9.06 1.15 10.65
N SER A 74 9.32 0.38 9.58
CA SER A 74 10.59 0.40 8.86
C SER A 74 10.44 1.18 7.55
N HIS A 75 11.39 2.08 7.31
CA HIS A 75 11.55 2.75 6.01
C HIS A 75 12.31 1.91 4.98
N ASP A 76 12.78 0.73 5.40
CA ASP A 76 13.41 -0.23 4.50
C ASP A 76 12.29 -1.10 3.88
N PRO A 77 12.14 -1.13 2.55
CA PRO A 77 11.05 -1.82 1.88
C PRO A 77 11.05 -3.32 2.15
N ARG A 78 12.24 -3.92 2.28
CA ARG A 78 12.36 -5.34 2.55
C ARG A 78 11.95 -5.66 3.98
N GLN A 79 12.43 -4.89 4.95
CA GLN A 79 12.04 -5.05 6.35
C GLN A 79 10.56 -4.81 6.56
N LEU A 80 10.00 -3.76 5.93
CA LEU A 80 8.58 -3.46 6.00
C LEU A 80 7.74 -4.60 5.41
N TYR A 81 8.10 -5.08 4.22
CA TYR A 81 7.44 -6.22 3.59
C TYR A 81 7.46 -7.48 4.48
N GLN A 82 8.58 -7.75 5.16
CA GLN A 82 8.68 -8.88 6.09
C GLN A 82 7.77 -8.71 7.31
N GLU A 83 7.70 -7.50 7.87
CA GLU A 83 6.82 -7.21 9.02
C GLU A 83 5.34 -7.28 8.64
N LEU A 84 4.99 -6.83 7.43
CA LEU A 84 3.64 -6.93 6.87
C LEU A 84 3.22 -8.39 6.64
N ARG A 85 4.12 -9.23 6.13
CA ARG A 85 3.83 -10.66 5.89
C ARG A 85 3.89 -11.54 7.14
N ARG A 86 4.13 -10.94 8.30
CA ARG A 86 4.24 -11.68 9.55
C ARG A 86 2.83 -12.11 10.01
N PRO A 87 2.59 -13.40 10.29
CA PRO A 87 1.25 -13.95 10.60
C PRO A 87 0.73 -13.46 11.94
#